data_AF-A0A268JXF0-F1
#
_entry.id   AF-A0A268JXF0-F1
#
_cell.length_a   1.000
_cell.length_b   1.000
_cell.length_c   1.000
_cell.angle_alpha   90.00
_cell.angle_beta   90.00
_cell.angle_gamma   90.00
#
_symmetry.space_group_name_H-M   'P 1'
#
loop_
_entity.id
_entity.type
_entity.pdbx_description
1 polymer ?
#
loop_
_entity_poly.entity_id
_entity_poly.type
_entity_poly.pdbx_seq_one_letter_code
_entity_poly.pdbx_strand_id
1 'polypeptide(L)' 'MNKVDLLKNLRNASQSNLFSTEIPKSTKEDEKKIEKWVGELESEGKIKLRECVQREYSVYLHGIIKYASDQ' A
#
# COMPACT_ATOMS: atom_id res chain seq x y z
N MET A 1 7.86 -7.00 -7.37
CA MET A 1 7.64 -5.88 -6.42
C MET A 1 7.90 -6.40 -5.01
N ASN A 2 8.35 -5.58 -4.07
CA ASN A 2 8.62 -5.95 -2.67
C ASN A 2 7.98 -4.93 -1.71
N LYS A 3 7.93 -5.19 -0.39
CA LYS A 3 7.38 -4.27 0.63
C LYS A 3 7.97 -2.85 0.55
N VAL A 4 9.28 -2.74 0.33
CA VAL A 4 9.98 -1.44 0.27
C VAL A 4 9.58 -0.66 -0.99
N ASP A 5 9.56 -1.33 -2.15
CA ASP A 5 9.07 -0.75 -3.40
C ASP A 5 7.59 -0.37 -3.32
N LEU A 6 6.77 -1.20 -2.64
CA LEU A 6 5.37 -0.90 -2.37
C LEU A 6 5.24 0.42 -1.62
N LEU A 7 5.92 0.56 -0.48
CA LEU A 7 5.89 1.79 0.29
C LEU A 7 6.40 2.99 -0.53
N LYS A 8 7.46 2.81 -1.32
CA LYS A 8 7.99 3.86 -2.19
C LYS A 8 6.97 4.29 -3.26
N ASN A 9 6.28 3.33 -3.88
CA ASN A 9 5.20 3.60 -4.82
C ASN A 9 4.03 4.30 -4.14
N LEU A 10 3.61 3.87 -2.94
CA LEU A 10 2.54 4.52 -2.19
C LEU A 10 2.91 5.97 -1.85
N ARG A 11 4.17 6.23 -1.47
CA ARG A 11 4.68 7.60 -1.22
C ARG A 11 4.74 8.44 -2.49
N ASN A 12 5.21 7.89 -3.60
CA ASN A 12 5.23 8.60 -4.88
C ASN A 12 3.83 8.86 -5.44
N ALA A 13 2.90 7.94 -5.20
CA ALA A 13 1.49 8.07 -5.56
C ALA A 13 0.68 8.88 -4.53
N SER A 14 1.30 9.29 -3.42
CA SER A 14 0.63 10.13 -2.43
C SER A 14 0.64 11.60 -2.83
N GLN A 15 -0.53 12.23 -2.84
CA GLN A 15 -0.65 13.68 -2.91
C GLN A 15 -0.84 14.21 -1.48
N SER A 16 0.17 14.95 -1.00
CA SER A 16 0.35 15.29 0.41
C SER A 16 0.45 14.06 1.30
N ASN A 17 -0.68 13.60 1.85
CA ASN A 17 -0.73 12.55 2.86
C ASN A 17 -1.61 11.39 2.43
N LEU A 18 -2.45 11.57 1.42
CA LEU A 18 -3.36 10.56 0.91
C LEU A 18 -2.71 9.87 -0.28
N PHE A 19 -2.69 8.54 -0.28
CA PHE A 19 -2.30 7.73 -1.42
C PHE A 19 -3.50 7.01 -2.01
N SER A 20 -3.49 6.89 -3.33
CA SER A 20 -4.41 6.08 -4.09
C SER A 20 -3.60 5.40 -5.18
N THR A 21 -3.48 4.08 -5.15
CA THR A 21 -2.69 3.34 -6.14
C THR A 21 -3.38 2.06 -6.56
N GLU A 22 -3.20 1.69 -7.81
CA GLU A 22 -3.60 0.39 -8.34
C GLU A 22 -2.35 -0.42 -8.60
N ILE A 23 -2.28 -1.57 -7.92
CA ILE A 23 -1.15 -2.48 -8.06
C ILE A 23 -1.59 -3.63 -8.95
N PRO A 24 -1.01 -3.79 -10.14
CA PRO A 24 -1.32 -4.94 -10.98
C PRO A 24 -0.92 -6.22 -10.24
N LYS A 25 -1.82 -7.20 -10.22
CA LYS A 25 -1.54 -8.54 -9.70
C LYS A 25 -1.52 -9.52 -10.86
N SER A 26 -0.46 -10.33 -10.93
CA SER A 26 -0.35 -11.39 -11.94
C SER A 26 -0.87 -12.72 -11.42
N THR A 27 -0.82 -12.94 -10.10
CA THR A 27 -1.26 -14.18 -9.47
C THR A 27 -2.01 -13.92 -8.15
N LYS A 28 -2.75 -14.92 -7.67
CA LYS A 28 -3.33 -14.90 -6.31
C LYS A 28 -2.28 -14.83 -5.21
N GLU A 29 -1.04 -15.22 -5.50
CA GLU A 29 0.05 -15.12 -4.53
C GLU A 29 0.52 -13.66 -4.38
N ASP A 30 0.51 -12.89 -5.46
CA ASP A 30 0.79 -11.46 -5.41
C ASP A 30 -0.21 -10.72 -4.52
N GLU A 31 -1.49 -11.06 -4.61
CA GLU A 31 -2.55 -10.50 -3.74
C GLU A 31 -2.23 -10.71 -2.26
N LYS A 32 -1.96 -11.96 -1.85
CA LYS A 32 -1.60 -12.28 -0.46
C LYS A 32 -0.34 -11.54 -0.01
N LYS A 33 0.66 -11.39 -0.89
CA LYS A 33 1.89 -10.65 -0.58
C LYS A 33 1.60 -9.16 -0.39
N ILE A 34 0.80 -8.55 -1.28
CA ILE A 34 0.40 -7.15 -1.19
C ILE A 34 -0.36 -6.90 0.11
N GLU A 35 -1.37 -7.70 0.43
CA GLU A 35 -2.14 -7.57 1.68
C GLU A 35 -1.24 -7.71 2.91
N LYS A 36 -0.35 -8.71 2.91
CA LYS A 36 0.62 -8.89 4.01
C LYS A 36 1.51 -7.67 4.17
N TRP A 37 2.09 -7.15 3.09
CA TRP A 37 2.95 -5.96 3.15
C TRP A 37 2.20 -4.72 3.60
N VAL A 38 0.97 -4.51 3.13
CA VAL A 38 0.12 -3.40 3.57
C VAL A 38 -0.18 -3.51 5.07
N GLY A 39 -0.54 -4.69 5.56
CA GLY A 39 -0.78 -4.93 6.99
C GLY A 39 0.47 -4.73 7.85
N GLU A 40 1.64 -5.16 7.38
CA GLU A 40 2.91 -4.87 8.04
C GLU A 40 3.19 -3.37 8.08
N LEU A 41 3.04 -2.65 6.96
CA LEU A 41 3.27 -1.20 6.89
C LEU A 41 2.30 -0.42 7.79
N GLU A 42 1.06 -0.89 7.92
CA GLU A 42 0.07 -0.32 8.84
C GLU A 42 0.44 -0.59 10.30
N SER A 43 0.87 -1.82 10.62
CA SER A 43 1.33 -2.19 11.96
C SER A 43 2.60 -1.44 12.38
N GLU A 44 3.50 -1.19 11.42
CA GLU A 44 4.68 -0.34 11.59
C GLU A 44 4.31 1.16 11.72
N GLY A 45 3.04 1.52 11.54
CA GLY A 45 2.57 2.91 11.62
C GLY A 45 3.04 3.79 10.46
N LYS A 46 3.50 3.19 9.35
CA LYS A 46 3.98 3.90 8.15
C LYS A 46 2.86 4.32 7.21
N ILE A 47 1.75 3.59 7.23
CA ILE A 47 0.54 3.92 6.48
C ILE A 47 -0.68 3.67 7.35
N LYS A 48 -1.83 4.17 6.91
CA LYS A 48 -3.15 3.81 7.41
C LYS A 48 -4.00 3.47 6.20
N LEU A 49 -4.33 2.20 6.02
CA LEU A 49 -5.20 1.77 4.93
C LEU A 49 -6.63 2.21 5.26
N ARG A 50 -7.30 2.85 4.30
CA ARG A 50 -8.72 3.19 4.42
C ARG A 50 -9.58 2.25 3.61
N GLU A 51 -9.11 1.89 2.43
CA GLU A 51 -9.84 1.05 1.51
C GLU A 51 -8.87 0.17 0.73
N CYS A 52 -9.21 -1.11 0.62
CA CYS A 52 -8.49 -2.11 -0.16
C CYS A 52 -9.51 -2.85 -1.01
N VAL A 53 -9.47 -2.65 -2.32
CA VAL A 53 -10.38 -3.31 -3.26
C VAL A 53 -9.58 -4.23 -4.17
N GLN A 54 -9.79 -5.52 -4.00
CA GLN A 54 -9.25 -6.52 -4.91
C GLN A 54 -10.08 -6.50 -6.20
N ARG A 55 -9.45 -6.12 -7.31
CA ARG A 55 -10.02 -6.17 -8.66
C ARG A 55 -9.57 -7.45 -9.38
N GLU A 56 -10.05 -7.67 -10.60
CA GLU A 56 -9.76 -8.90 -11.36
C GLU A 56 -8.26 -9.04 -11.69
N TYR A 57 -7.60 -7.95 -12.08
CA TYR A 57 -6.18 -7.93 -12.47
C TYR A 57 -5.33 -6.96 -11.63
N SER A 58 -5.90 -6.29 -10.64
CA SER A 58 -5.20 -5.33 -9.80
C SER A 58 -5.75 -5.33 -8.37
N VAL A 59 -5.01 -4.72 -7.45
CA VAL A 59 -5.47 -4.39 -6.11
C VAL A 59 -5.43 -2.88 -5.99
N TYR A 60 -6.59 -2.27 -5.79
CA TYR A 60 -6.71 -0.86 -5.49
C TYR A 60 -6.49 -0.64 -4.00
N LEU A 61 -5.55 0.22 -3.67
CA LEU A 61 -5.20 0.60 -2.31
C LEU A 61 -5.39 2.10 -2.16
N HIS A 62 -6.18 2.48 -1.17
CA HIS A 62 -6.41 3.86 -0.80
C HIS A 62 -6.22 4.03 0.71
N GLY A 63 -5.50 5.08 1.08
CA GLY A 63 -5.17 5.32 2.47
C GLY A 63 -4.36 6.58 2.67
N ILE A 64 -3.75 6.67 3.85
CA ILE A 64 -2.95 7.81 4.26
C ILE A 64 -1.53 7.33 4.56
N ILE A 65 -0.51 7.94 3.96
CA ILE A 65 0.87 7.75 4.37
C ILE A 65 1.03 8.43 5.73
N LYS A 66 1.45 7.66 6.73
CA LYS A 66 1.92 8.21 7.99
C LYS A 66 3.42 8.41 7.88
N TYR A 67 3.82 9.67 7.77
CA TYR A 67 5.19 10.03 8.10
C TYR A 67 5.27 9.87 9.62
N ALA A 68 5.95 8.82 10.08
CA ALA A 68 6.43 8.81 11.45
C ALA A 68 7.23 10.11 11.58
N SER A 69 6.67 11.07 12.30
CA SER A 69 7.41 12.22 12.78
C SER A 69 8.46 11.63 13.72
N ASP A 70 9.64 11.36 13.16
CA ASP A 70 10.86 11.19 13.95
C ASP A 70 11.08 12.56 14.61
N GLN A 71 10.71 12.67 15.88
CA GLN A 71 10.96 13.81 16.74
C GLN A 71 11.47 13.30 18.08
#